data_AF-A0A0V8RSB1-F1
#
_entry.id   AF-A0A0V8RSB1-F1
#
_cell.length_a   1.000
_cell.length_b   1.000
_cell.length_c   1.000
_cell.angle_alpha   90.00
_cell.angle_beta   90.00
_cell.angle_gamma   90.00
#
_symmetry.space_group_name_H-M   'P 1'
#
loop_
_entity.id
_entity.type
_entity.pdbx_description
1 polymer ?
#
loop_
_entity_poly.entity_id
_entity_poly.type
_entity_poly.pdbx_seq_one_letter_code
_entity_poly.pdbx_strand_id
1 'polypeptide(L)'
;MTRLVPSLALLALCALSTASCSMLEDTQSAQSTPAASVSAGDPGQPSSSAMPTLHAASPGCAAMDEIFTEALNGSETGQAYRSLAAKRSGETSADERHRAWEAFAAAFKTDYSDRLTQAATDETSKQALAALAVYVERNASLDSGAIPEFADPDAAEAALKRGEQPEVNPAYTQALAEATTAHATLTTCMPHWPVVF
;
A
#
# COMPACT_ATOMS: atom_id res chain seq x y z
N MET A 1 -52.34 -2.22 -45.82
CA MET A 1 -52.43 -3.63 -45.38
C MET A 1 -51.28 -3.87 -44.40
N THR A 2 -51.55 -3.74 -43.09
CA THR A 2 -51.66 -4.80 -42.04
C THR A 2 -50.30 -5.22 -41.46
N ARG A 3 -49.99 -5.29 -40.15
CA ARG A 3 -50.56 -5.01 -38.78
C ARG A 3 -49.34 -5.05 -37.78
N LEU A 4 -49.22 -4.19 -36.75
CA LEU A 4 -49.54 -4.38 -35.29
C LEU A 4 -49.09 -5.75 -34.67
N VAL A 5 -48.56 -5.94 -33.44
CA VAL A 5 -48.19 -5.17 -32.21
C VAL A 5 -47.48 -6.18 -31.22
N PRO A 6 -46.88 -5.76 -30.07
CA PRO A 6 -45.91 -6.49 -29.22
C PRO A 6 -46.52 -7.13 -27.93
N SER A 7 -45.68 -7.67 -27.01
CA SER A 7 -45.91 -7.93 -25.54
C SER A 7 -44.98 -9.06 -25.02
N LEU A 8 -44.58 -9.25 -23.75
CA LEU A 8 -44.85 -8.63 -22.43
C LEU A 8 -43.81 -9.14 -21.40
N ALA A 9 -43.65 -8.37 -20.33
CA ALA A 9 -42.81 -8.58 -19.15
C ALA A 9 -43.29 -9.69 -18.20
N LEU A 10 -42.47 -10.05 -17.19
CA LEU A 10 -42.94 -10.36 -15.82
C LEU A 10 -41.82 -10.34 -14.77
N LEU A 11 -41.95 -9.37 -13.86
CA LEU A 11 -41.39 -9.32 -12.50
C LEU A 11 -42.17 -10.28 -11.60
N ALA A 12 -41.48 -10.94 -10.66
CA ALA A 12 -42.15 -11.55 -9.50
C ALA A 12 -41.31 -11.35 -8.23
N LEU A 13 -41.78 -10.43 -7.38
CA LEU A 13 -41.49 -10.40 -5.95
C LEU A 13 -42.43 -11.39 -5.24
N CYS A 14 -41.93 -12.11 -4.25
CA CYS A 14 -42.75 -12.67 -3.17
C CYS A 14 -42.12 -12.36 -1.81
N ALA A 15 -42.85 -11.56 -1.03
CA ALA A 15 -42.68 -11.37 0.40
C ALA A 15 -43.58 -12.36 1.16
N LEU A 16 -43.18 -12.77 2.38
CA LEU A 16 -44.01 -13.13 3.55
C LEU A 16 -43.06 -13.15 4.77
N SER A 17 -43.14 -12.30 5.80
CA SER A 17 -44.17 -12.04 6.83
C SER A 17 -43.92 -12.78 8.17
N THR A 18 -43.44 -12.01 9.14
CA THR A 18 -43.83 -11.93 10.58
C THR A 18 -43.82 -13.18 11.49
N ALA A 19 -43.09 -13.10 12.62
CA ALA A 19 -43.65 -13.19 13.99
C ALA A 19 -42.56 -12.94 15.06
N SER A 20 -42.85 -12.07 16.02
CA SER A 20 -42.07 -11.80 17.23
C SER A 20 -42.31 -12.86 18.32
N CYS A 21 -41.33 -13.11 19.19
CA CYS A 21 -41.49 -13.26 20.65
C CYS A 21 -40.13 -13.44 21.35
N SER A 22 -40.05 -12.91 22.56
CA SER A 22 -38.85 -12.63 23.34
C SER A 22 -38.54 -13.69 24.42
N MET A 23 -37.28 -13.66 24.89
CA MET A 23 -36.72 -14.06 26.21
C MET A 23 -36.81 -15.52 26.70
N LEU A 24 -35.65 -16.12 26.99
CA LEU A 24 -35.29 -16.64 28.33
C LEU A 24 -33.77 -16.92 28.47
N GLU A 25 -33.13 -16.34 29.49
CA GLU A 25 -31.87 -16.76 30.16
C GLU A 25 -31.93 -18.26 30.57
N ASP A 26 -30.86 -19.06 30.69
CA ASP A 26 -29.59 -19.01 31.44
C ASP A 26 -28.74 -20.18 30.86
N THR A 27 -27.40 -20.19 30.73
CA THR A 27 -26.45 -20.38 31.85
C THR A 27 -25.00 -20.15 31.37
N GLN A 28 -24.28 -19.40 32.21
CA GLN A 28 -22.83 -19.15 32.33
C GLN A 28 -21.82 -20.12 31.66
N SER A 29 -20.82 -19.53 31.00
CA SER A 29 -19.41 -19.72 31.39
C SER A 29 -18.56 -18.55 30.89
N ALA A 30 -17.84 -17.95 31.84
CA ALA A 30 -17.08 -16.73 31.71
C ALA A 30 -15.80 -16.91 30.89
N GLN A 31 -15.56 -16.01 29.93
CA GLN A 31 -14.21 -15.58 29.55
C GLN A 31 -14.20 -14.06 29.48
N SER A 32 -13.42 -13.47 30.39
CA SER A 32 -13.27 -12.04 30.59
C SER A 32 -12.64 -11.36 29.39
N THR A 33 -13.44 -10.61 28.64
CA THR A 33 -12.99 -9.49 27.82
C THR A 33 -13.08 -8.21 28.66
N PRO A 34 -12.16 -7.23 28.51
CA PRO A 34 -12.30 -5.95 29.19
C PRO A 34 -13.55 -5.25 28.67
N ALA A 35 -14.54 -5.05 29.54
CA ALA A 35 -15.75 -4.31 29.23
C ALA A 35 -15.39 -2.84 28.97
N ALA A 36 -15.61 -2.38 27.73
CA ALA A 36 -15.75 -0.96 27.47
C ALA A 36 -17.06 -0.50 28.13
N SER A 37 -16.96 0.13 29.30
CA SER A 37 -18.08 0.80 29.94
C SER A 37 -18.51 2.00 29.08
N VAL A 38 -19.54 1.83 28.27
CA VAL A 38 -20.24 2.95 27.63
C VAL A 38 -21.13 3.62 28.68
N SER A 39 -20.62 4.68 29.28
CA SER A 39 -21.46 5.62 30.03
C SER A 39 -22.35 6.34 29.01
N ALA A 40 -23.68 6.28 29.19
CA ALA A 40 -24.62 7.03 28.37
C ALA A 40 -24.42 8.53 28.64
N GLY A 41 -23.64 9.20 27.79
CA GLY A 41 -23.35 10.62 27.85
C GLY A 41 -23.93 11.36 26.65
N ASP A 42 -24.95 12.18 26.94
CA ASP A 42 -25.39 13.43 26.32
C ASP A 42 -25.50 13.57 24.77
N PRO A 43 -26.67 13.95 24.22
CA PRO A 43 -26.81 14.25 22.80
C PRO A 43 -26.26 15.65 22.49
N GLY A 44 -24.93 15.74 22.35
CA GLY A 44 -24.19 16.91 21.91
C GLY A 44 -23.01 16.52 21.03
N GLN A 45 -23.22 16.55 19.72
CA GLN A 45 -22.24 16.34 18.62
C GLN A 45 -20.93 17.17 18.86
N PRO A 46 -19.71 16.74 18.42
CA PRO A 46 -19.48 16.25 17.07
C PRO A 46 -18.66 14.99 16.83
N SER A 47 -19.08 14.29 15.76
CA SER A 47 -18.29 13.33 14.99
C SER A 47 -16.89 13.87 14.74
N SER A 48 -15.90 13.34 15.45
CA SER A 48 -14.51 13.40 15.02
C SER A 48 -14.24 12.23 14.09
N SER A 49 -14.49 12.43 12.79
CA SER A 49 -13.69 11.75 11.78
C SER A 49 -12.29 12.37 11.79
N ALA A 50 -11.57 12.21 12.90
CA ALA A 50 -10.16 12.53 12.95
C ALA A 50 -9.46 11.42 12.16
N MET A 51 -8.86 11.78 11.02
CA MET A 51 -7.94 10.91 10.31
C MET A 51 -6.90 10.38 11.31
N PRO A 52 -6.56 9.08 11.29
CA PRO A 52 -5.53 8.54 12.16
C PRO A 52 -4.27 9.38 12.00
N THR A 53 -3.80 9.98 13.10
CA THR A 53 -2.48 10.61 13.09
C THR A 53 -1.47 9.49 12.85
N LEU A 54 -0.69 9.62 11.79
CA LEU A 54 0.38 8.70 11.49
C LEU A 54 1.50 8.92 12.52
N HIS A 55 1.86 7.87 13.25
CA HIS A 55 2.90 7.93 14.26
C HIS A 55 4.08 7.06 13.81
N ALA A 56 5.27 7.65 13.80
CA ALA A 56 6.49 6.90 13.54
C ALA A 56 6.79 5.92 14.68
N ALA A 57 7.46 4.81 14.36
CA ALA A 57 7.73 3.72 15.31
C ALA A 57 8.72 4.09 16.44
N SER A 58 9.53 5.12 16.25
CA SER A 58 10.57 5.57 17.19
C SER A 58 10.97 7.03 16.94
N PRO A 59 11.69 7.69 17.86
CA PRO A 59 12.21 9.04 17.63
C PRO A 59 13.15 9.17 16.43
N GLY A 60 14.03 8.19 16.19
CA GLY A 60 14.88 8.20 14.99
C GLY A 60 14.06 8.05 13.72
N CYS A 61 13.02 7.22 13.75
CA CYS A 61 12.07 7.07 12.66
C CYS A 61 11.27 8.36 12.38
N ALA A 62 10.85 9.08 13.42
CA ALA A 62 10.21 10.39 13.27
C ALA A 62 11.14 11.41 12.59
N ALA A 63 12.41 11.45 13.00
CA ALA A 63 13.41 12.32 12.37
C ALA A 63 13.67 11.97 10.90
N MET A 64 13.72 10.67 10.56
CA MET A 64 13.83 10.24 9.17
C MET A 64 12.60 10.61 8.34
N ASP A 65 11.40 10.49 8.90
CA ASP A 65 10.13 10.84 8.26
C ASP A 65 10.00 12.35 7.98
N GLU A 66 10.51 13.19 8.90
CA GLU A 66 10.62 14.64 8.69
C GLU A 66 11.56 14.96 7.51
N ILE A 67 12.73 14.33 7.46
CA ILE A 67 13.69 14.49 6.34
C ILE A 67 13.05 14.03 5.03
N PHE A 68 12.34 12.89 5.05
CA PHE A 68 11.59 12.38 3.89
C PHE A 68 10.55 13.40 3.40
N THR A 69 9.72 13.92 4.31
CA THR A 69 8.65 14.86 3.95
C THR A 69 9.22 16.18 3.44
N GLU A 70 10.30 16.66 4.03
CA GLU A 70 11.05 17.82 3.52
C GLU A 70 11.57 17.56 2.11
N ALA A 71 12.25 16.43 1.88
CA ALA A 71 12.80 16.06 0.57
C ALA A 71 11.71 15.91 -0.49
N LEU A 72 10.60 15.23 -0.15
CA LEU A 72 9.47 15.01 -1.04
C LEU A 72 8.83 16.34 -1.49
N ASN A 73 8.80 17.35 -0.62
CA ASN A 73 8.23 18.65 -0.93
C ASN A 73 9.23 19.64 -1.55
N GLY A 74 10.51 19.54 -1.19
CA GLY A 74 11.53 20.53 -1.51
C GLY A 74 12.46 20.17 -2.68
N SER A 75 12.72 18.89 -2.92
CA SER A 75 13.63 18.45 -3.98
C SER A 75 12.99 18.50 -5.37
N GLU A 76 13.81 18.63 -6.42
CA GLU A 76 13.35 18.60 -7.81
C GLU A 76 12.63 17.28 -8.14
N THR A 77 13.23 16.14 -7.78
CA THR A 77 12.67 14.81 -8.02
C THR A 77 11.39 14.59 -7.21
N GLY A 78 11.32 15.07 -5.96
CA GLY A 78 10.13 15.02 -5.12
C GLY A 78 8.97 15.82 -5.72
N GLN A 79 9.23 17.03 -6.20
CA GLN A 79 8.23 17.85 -6.88
C GLN A 79 7.75 17.22 -8.20
N ALA A 80 8.66 16.61 -8.96
CA ALA A 80 8.32 15.88 -10.19
C ALA A 80 7.35 14.73 -9.90
N TYR A 81 7.66 13.88 -8.91
CA TYR A 81 6.77 12.80 -8.49
C TYR A 81 5.42 13.33 -8.01
N ARG A 82 5.40 14.33 -7.12
CA ARG A 82 4.17 14.92 -6.60
C ARG A 82 3.28 15.51 -7.69
N SER A 83 3.86 16.13 -8.71
CA SER A 83 3.13 16.64 -9.87
C SER A 83 2.39 15.52 -10.60
N LEU A 84 3.05 14.37 -10.81
CA LEU A 84 2.43 13.19 -11.43
C LEU A 84 1.42 12.50 -10.50
N ALA A 85 1.70 12.44 -9.20
CA ALA A 85 0.80 11.85 -8.20
C ALA A 85 -0.51 12.64 -8.05
N ALA A 86 -0.49 13.95 -8.29
CA ALA A 86 -1.68 14.82 -8.24
C ALA A 86 -2.58 14.73 -9.49
N LYS A 87 -2.08 14.15 -10.60
CA LYS A 87 -2.85 13.97 -11.83
C LYS A 87 -3.97 12.96 -11.64
N ARG A 88 -5.11 13.16 -12.32
CA ARG A 88 -6.24 12.22 -12.28
C ARG A 88 -5.92 10.94 -13.06
N SER A 89 -6.67 9.88 -12.78
CA SER A 89 -6.61 8.63 -13.56
C SER A 89 -6.80 8.91 -15.05
N GLY A 90 -5.84 8.48 -15.88
CA GLY A 90 -5.84 8.71 -17.33
C GLY A 90 -5.02 9.91 -17.80
N GLU A 91 -4.59 10.81 -16.90
CA GLU A 91 -3.71 11.94 -17.25
C GLU A 91 -2.21 11.58 -17.18
N THR A 92 -1.89 10.42 -16.59
CA THR A 92 -0.54 9.85 -16.51
C THR A 92 -0.65 8.33 -16.41
N SER A 93 0.33 7.61 -16.95
CA SER A 93 0.44 6.17 -16.79
C SER A 93 0.92 5.78 -15.38
N ALA A 94 0.68 4.52 -14.98
CA ALA A 94 1.27 3.96 -13.77
C ALA A 94 2.80 3.95 -13.87
N ASP A 95 3.34 3.54 -15.02
CA ASP A 95 4.79 3.48 -15.28
C ASP A 95 5.49 4.83 -15.15
N GLU A 96 4.87 5.93 -15.60
CA GLU A 96 5.43 7.27 -15.42
C GLU A 96 5.48 7.69 -13.95
N ARG A 97 4.43 7.38 -13.18
CA ARG A 97 4.41 7.65 -11.73
C ARG A 97 5.44 6.80 -11.00
N HIS A 98 5.54 5.52 -11.35
CA HIS A 98 6.54 4.59 -10.83
C HIS A 98 7.96 5.10 -11.10
N ARG A 99 8.30 5.44 -12.35
CA ARG A 99 9.62 5.97 -12.69
C ARG A 99 9.96 7.26 -11.95
N ALA A 100 9.01 8.18 -11.78
CA ALA A 100 9.25 9.41 -11.04
C ALA A 100 9.44 9.14 -9.53
N TRP A 101 8.71 8.17 -8.98
CA TRP A 101 8.90 7.73 -7.61
C TRP A 101 10.28 7.12 -7.40
N GLU A 102 10.70 6.17 -8.25
CA GLU A 102 12.01 5.53 -8.13
C GLU A 102 13.17 6.52 -8.30
N ALA A 103 13.01 7.51 -9.21
CA ALA A 103 13.96 8.61 -9.32
C ALA A 103 14.06 9.44 -8.04
N PHE A 104 12.93 9.75 -7.40
CA PHE A 104 12.91 10.43 -6.11
C PHE A 104 13.53 9.57 -5.01
N ALA A 105 13.18 8.28 -4.89
CA ALA A 105 13.73 7.39 -3.87
C ALA A 105 15.25 7.25 -3.99
N ALA A 106 15.78 7.13 -5.21
CA ALA A 106 17.22 7.08 -5.47
C ALA A 106 17.94 8.39 -5.10
N ALA A 107 17.37 9.54 -5.49
CA ALA A 107 17.90 10.85 -5.11
C ALA A 107 17.83 11.07 -3.60
N PHE A 108 16.72 10.69 -2.96
CA PHE A 108 16.53 10.78 -1.51
C PHE A 108 17.58 9.98 -0.74
N LYS A 109 17.81 8.71 -1.11
CA LYS A 109 18.88 7.87 -0.52
C LYS A 109 20.24 8.55 -0.63
N THR A 110 20.53 9.17 -1.77
CA THR A 110 21.87 9.70 -2.10
C THR A 110 22.09 11.08 -1.46
N ASP A 111 21.23 12.04 -1.79
CA ASP A 111 21.39 13.47 -1.48
C ASP A 111 21.15 13.77 0.00
N TYR A 112 20.36 12.94 0.69
CA TYR A 112 20.06 13.10 2.12
C TYR A 112 20.78 12.08 3.01
N SER A 113 21.71 11.29 2.46
CA SER A 113 22.41 10.19 3.15
C SER A 113 23.01 10.56 4.51
N ASP A 114 23.74 11.68 4.60
CA ASP A 114 24.36 12.14 5.84
C ASP A 114 23.31 12.49 6.91
N ARG A 115 22.22 13.16 6.51
CA ARG A 115 21.13 13.55 7.41
C ARG A 115 20.37 12.31 7.90
N LEU A 116 20.12 11.36 7.01
CA LEU A 116 19.45 10.10 7.35
C LEU A 116 20.31 9.27 8.31
N THR A 117 21.63 9.23 8.11
CA THR A 117 22.57 8.57 9.02
C THR A 117 22.56 9.21 10.41
N GLN A 118 22.50 10.54 10.49
CA GLN A 118 22.40 11.27 11.75
C GLN A 118 21.05 11.05 12.46
N ALA A 119 19.96 10.96 11.70
CA ALA A 119 18.61 10.70 12.22
C ALA A 119 18.44 9.26 12.73
N ALA A 120 19.16 8.29 12.14
CA ALA A 120 19.10 6.87 12.46
C ALA A 120 19.77 6.52 13.82
N THR A 121 19.18 7.00 14.91
CA THR A 121 19.75 6.93 16.26
C THR A 121 19.40 5.64 17.01
N ASP A 122 18.24 5.06 16.75
CA ASP A 122 17.76 3.81 17.35
C ASP A 122 17.76 2.64 16.35
N GLU A 123 17.62 1.41 16.88
CA GLU A 123 17.71 0.19 16.08
C GLU A 123 16.69 0.13 14.93
N THR A 124 15.44 0.55 15.18
CA THR A 124 14.39 0.58 14.15
C THR A 124 14.75 1.54 13.02
N SER A 125 15.24 2.74 13.35
CA SER A 125 15.65 3.74 12.37
C SER A 125 16.90 3.31 11.56
N LYS A 126 17.84 2.58 12.17
CA LYS A 126 19.00 2.00 11.47
C LYS A 126 18.58 0.90 10.49
N GLN A 127 17.62 0.06 10.89
CA GLN A 127 17.04 -0.95 10.00
C GLN A 127 16.33 -0.30 8.81
N ALA A 128 15.60 0.79 9.03
CA ALA A 128 14.97 1.55 7.96
C ALA A 128 15.99 2.19 7.02
N LEU A 129 17.10 2.73 7.54
CA LEU A 129 18.18 3.25 6.70
C LEU A 129 18.80 2.16 5.82
N ALA A 130 19.05 0.97 6.38
CA ALA A 130 19.52 -0.17 5.60
C ALA A 130 18.47 -0.64 4.57
N ALA A 131 17.20 -0.67 4.95
CA ALA A 131 16.09 -1.00 4.05
C ALA A 131 15.98 -0.01 2.89
N LEU A 132 16.22 1.29 3.09
CA LEU A 132 16.22 2.28 2.01
C LEU A 132 17.25 1.94 0.93
N ALA A 133 18.45 1.50 1.33
CA ALA A 133 19.46 1.08 0.38
C ALA A 133 19.01 -0.15 -0.43
N VAL A 134 18.49 -1.18 0.25
CA VAL A 134 17.98 -2.40 -0.40
C VAL A 134 16.83 -2.09 -1.35
N TYR A 135 15.86 -1.28 -0.92
CA TYR A 135 14.70 -0.88 -1.72
C TYR A 135 15.13 -0.27 -3.05
N VAL A 136 15.97 0.78 -3.00
CA VAL A 136 16.43 1.50 -4.19
C VAL A 136 17.25 0.58 -5.10
N GLU A 137 18.15 -0.23 -4.54
CA GLU A 137 19.02 -1.10 -5.34
C GLU A 137 18.27 -2.25 -6.02
N ARG A 138 17.31 -2.85 -5.31
CA ARG A 138 16.50 -3.94 -5.86
C ARG A 138 15.50 -3.45 -6.89
N ASN A 139 14.78 -2.37 -6.63
CA ASN A 139 13.86 -1.80 -7.61
C ASN A 139 14.60 -1.36 -8.88
N ALA A 140 15.76 -0.70 -8.76
CA ALA A 140 16.56 -0.36 -9.94
C ALA A 140 17.00 -1.59 -10.76
N SER A 141 17.35 -2.69 -10.09
CA SER A 141 17.75 -3.94 -10.75
C SER A 141 16.58 -4.67 -11.42
N LEU A 142 15.40 -4.64 -10.79
CA LEU A 142 14.16 -5.19 -11.32
C LEU A 142 13.66 -4.36 -12.51
N ASP A 143 13.58 -3.04 -12.36
CA ASP A 143 13.06 -2.11 -13.39
C ASP A 143 13.94 -2.06 -14.64
N SER A 144 15.26 -2.17 -14.48
CA SER A 144 16.19 -2.21 -15.62
C SER A 144 16.22 -3.55 -16.34
N GLY A 145 15.59 -4.60 -15.78
CA GLY A 145 15.69 -5.96 -16.26
C GLY A 145 17.07 -6.61 -16.04
N ALA A 146 17.95 -5.99 -15.23
CA ALA A 146 19.23 -6.59 -14.86
C ALA A 146 19.02 -7.93 -14.12
N ILE A 147 17.90 -8.06 -13.40
CA ILE A 147 17.39 -9.34 -12.90
C ILE A 147 16.13 -9.67 -13.73
N PRO A 148 16.23 -10.53 -14.76
CA PRO A 148 15.09 -10.86 -15.60
C PRO A 148 14.08 -11.74 -14.83
N GLU A 149 12.80 -11.56 -15.12
CA GLU A 149 11.69 -12.30 -14.49
C GLU A 149 11.78 -13.82 -14.75
N PHE A 150 12.16 -14.21 -15.96
CA PHE A 150 12.30 -15.62 -16.34
C PHE A 150 13.76 -16.04 -16.43
N ALA A 151 14.04 -17.28 -16.04
CA ALA A 151 15.40 -17.84 -16.07
C ALA A 151 15.93 -17.96 -17.52
N ASP A 152 15.03 -18.28 -18.46
CA ASP A 152 15.28 -18.35 -19.89
C ASP A 152 14.09 -17.71 -20.63
N PRO A 153 14.26 -16.53 -21.27
CA PRO A 153 13.19 -15.84 -21.99
C PRO A 153 12.61 -16.65 -23.17
N ASP A 154 13.44 -17.40 -23.91
CA ASP A 154 12.99 -18.15 -25.07
C ASP A 154 12.19 -19.39 -24.63
N ALA A 155 12.66 -20.06 -23.58
CA ALA A 155 11.92 -21.17 -22.97
C ALA A 155 10.59 -20.69 -22.35
N ALA A 156 10.59 -19.51 -21.72
CA ALA A 156 9.38 -18.89 -21.18
C ALA A 156 8.36 -18.58 -22.29
N GLU A 157 8.78 -17.96 -23.39
CA GLU A 157 7.90 -17.71 -24.54
C GLU A 157 7.34 -19.02 -25.11
N ALA A 158 8.17 -20.06 -25.23
CA ALA A 158 7.73 -21.36 -25.72
C ALA A 158 6.71 -22.02 -24.78
N ALA A 159 6.90 -21.92 -23.46
CA ALA A 159 5.95 -22.42 -22.46
C ALA A 159 4.60 -21.68 -22.55
N LEU A 160 4.63 -20.35 -22.64
CA LEU A 160 3.42 -19.53 -22.79
C LEU A 160 2.63 -19.90 -24.06
N LYS A 161 3.32 -20.13 -25.18
CA LYS A 161 2.68 -20.57 -26.44
C LYS A 161 2.00 -21.94 -26.33
N ARG A 162 2.47 -22.82 -25.43
CA ARG A 162 1.86 -24.11 -25.13
C ARG A 162 0.77 -24.04 -24.04
N GLY A 163 0.57 -22.88 -23.42
CA GLY A 163 -0.33 -22.73 -22.27
C GLY A 163 0.25 -23.27 -20.96
N GLU A 164 1.57 -23.44 -20.89
CA GLU A 164 2.31 -23.86 -19.70
C GLU A 164 2.81 -22.65 -18.92
N GLN A 165 3.01 -22.81 -17.61
CA GLN A 165 3.61 -21.77 -16.77
C GLN A 165 5.13 -21.75 -16.98
N PRO A 166 5.73 -20.59 -17.34
CA PRO A 166 7.18 -20.45 -17.43
C PRO A 166 7.90 -20.66 -16.10
N GLU A 167 9.16 -21.07 -16.19
CA GLU A 167 10.05 -21.09 -15.04
C GLU A 167 10.51 -19.65 -14.69
N VAL A 168 10.12 -19.21 -13.50
CA VAL A 168 10.52 -17.91 -12.95
C VAL A 168 11.96 -17.98 -12.46
N ASN A 169 12.72 -16.92 -12.71
CA ASN A 169 14.07 -16.79 -12.20
C ASN A 169 14.05 -16.70 -10.67
N PRO A 170 14.71 -17.63 -9.93
CA PRO A 170 14.73 -17.57 -8.46
C PRO A 170 15.37 -16.27 -7.94
N ALA A 171 16.31 -15.68 -8.69
CA ALA A 171 16.92 -14.41 -8.31
C ALA A 171 15.92 -13.24 -8.41
N TYR A 172 14.98 -13.29 -9.37
CA TYR A 172 13.90 -12.30 -9.47
C TYR A 172 12.95 -12.39 -8.29
N THR A 173 12.50 -13.61 -7.96
CA THR A 173 11.62 -13.82 -6.79
C THR A 173 12.29 -13.37 -5.50
N GLN A 174 13.58 -13.66 -5.33
CA GLN A 174 14.34 -13.19 -4.17
C GLN A 174 14.45 -11.67 -4.14
N ALA A 175 14.82 -11.03 -5.25
CA ALA A 175 14.94 -9.58 -5.32
C ALA A 175 13.62 -8.86 -5.04
N LEU A 176 12.51 -9.41 -5.56
CA LEU A 176 11.17 -8.90 -5.28
C LEU A 176 10.83 -9.01 -3.79
N ALA A 177 11.09 -10.16 -3.17
CA ALA A 177 10.85 -10.36 -1.73
C ALA A 177 11.69 -9.42 -0.86
N GLU A 178 12.96 -9.19 -1.23
CA GLU A 178 13.84 -8.23 -0.56
C GLU A 178 13.31 -6.79 -0.68
N ALA A 179 12.88 -6.37 -1.89
CA ALA A 179 12.28 -5.06 -2.11
C ALA A 179 10.97 -4.87 -1.33
N THR A 180 10.09 -5.87 -1.32
CA THR A 180 8.83 -5.85 -0.55
C THR A 180 9.09 -5.77 0.96
N THR A 181 10.06 -6.53 1.47
CA THR A 181 10.42 -6.49 2.90
C THR A 181 10.97 -5.11 3.26
N ALA A 182 11.87 -4.58 2.43
CA ALA A 182 12.42 -3.25 2.64
C ALA A 182 11.33 -2.17 2.62
N HIS A 183 10.38 -2.24 1.68
CA HIS A 183 9.24 -1.34 1.61
C HIS A 183 8.38 -1.36 2.88
N ALA A 184 8.11 -2.54 3.42
CA ALA A 184 7.37 -2.68 4.67
C ALA A 184 8.13 -2.06 5.87
N THR A 185 9.45 -2.24 5.94
CA THR A 185 10.30 -1.61 6.96
C THR A 185 10.26 -0.09 6.84
N LEU A 186 10.35 0.45 5.62
CA LEU A 186 10.30 1.90 5.37
C LEU A 186 8.94 2.49 5.76
N THR A 187 7.85 1.85 5.37
CA THR A 187 6.49 2.29 5.71
C THR A 187 6.24 2.28 7.22
N THR A 188 6.82 1.31 7.93
CA THR A 188 6.71 1.23 9.40
C THR A 188 7.49 2.37 10.09
N CYS A 189 8.66 2.72 9.56
CA CYS A 189 9.52 3.73 10.15
C CYS A 189 9.11 5.16 9.76
N MET A 190 8.82 5.39 8.47
CA MET A 190 8.45 6.68 7.91
C MET A 190 7.00 6.62 7.43
N PRO A 191 6.01 7.02 8.24
CA PRO A 191 4.61 6.86 7.88
C PRO A 191 4.17 7.65 6.64
N HIS A 192 4.91 8.68 6.24
CA HIS A 192 4.65 9.40 4.97
C HIS A 192 5.26 8.69 3.75
N TRP A 193 6.11 7.68 3.96
CA TRP A 193 6.54 6.79 2.89
C TRP A 193 5.31 6.07 2.32
N PRO A 194 5.03 6.19 1.03
CA PRO A 194 3.79 5.73 0.46
C PRO A 194 3.74 4.19 0.41
N VAL A 195 2.54 3.66 0.62
CA VAL A 195 2.23 2.22 0.53
C VAL A 195 2.00 1.75 -0.92
N VAL A 196 2.17 2.64 -1.91
CA VAL A 196 2.14 2.26 -3.33
C VAL A 196 3.34 1.33 -3.58
N PHE A 197 3.22 0.15 -4.19
CA PHE A 197 2.58 -0.22 -5.46
C PHE A 197 1.91 -1.60 -5.38
#